data_AF-A0A919DYV4-F1
#
_entry.id   AF-A0A919DYV4-F1
#
_cell.length_a   1.000
_cell.length_b   1.000
_cell.length_c   1.000
_cell.angle_alpha   90.00
_cell.angle_beta   90.00
_cell.angle_gamma   90.00
#
_symmetry.space_group_name_H-M   'P 1'
#
loop_
_entity.id
_entity.type
_entity.pdbx_description
1 polymer ?
#
loop_
_entity_poly.entity_id
_entity_poly.type
_entity_poly.pdbx_seq_one_letter_code
_entity_poly.pdbx_strand_id
1 'polypeptide(L)'
;MRLARGLGVPAGAVAAARAVLDGAPRRLDLLVDDRGEVVLGDVRIAALAGGEAPVAGPAAGSAAAGERHGHAWLRTCQSLVRTLGARPGGGRGAAGPARLRVEADGVTLVDLDQPVEGVSVAPGSGGLARVEVRPSSVGAGIAPVRARARSVTVAGPDFHYHCDGALAGPVRRRTWTARPGAWSLTLPCP
;
A
#
# COMPACT_ATOMS: atom_id res chain seq x y z
N MET A 1 2.59 -0.65 -14.30
CA MET A 1 1.83 -1.25 -15.43
C MET A 1 0.31 -1.11 -15.33
N ARG A 2 -0.30 -1.14 -14.13
CA ARG A 2 -1.77 -1.05 -13.99
C ARG A 2 -2.36 0.30 -14.45
N LEU A 3 -1.73 1.41 -14.07
CA LEU A 3 -2.14 2.77 -14.47
C LEU A 3 -2.15 2.94 -15.99
N ALA A 4 -1.02 2.68 -16.66
CA ALA A 4 -0.89 2.83 -18.11
C ALA A 4 -1.98 2.05 -18.89
N ARG A 5 -2.24 0.80 -18.50
CA ARG A 5 -3.30 -0.01 -19.09
C ARG A 5 -4.70 0.59 -18.85
N GLY A 6 -4.96 1.10 -17.64
CA GLY A 6 -6.22 1.79 -17.32
C GLY A 6 -6.43 3.08 -18.11
N LEU A 7 -5.36 3.68 -18.61
CA LEU A 7 -5.38 4.87 -19.48
C LEU A 7 -5.43 4.53 -20.98
N GLY A 8 -5.50 3.23 -21.33
CA GLY A 8 -5.54 2.78 -22.73
C GLY A 8 -4.17 2.72 -23.41
N VAL A 9 -3.07 2.92 -22.68
CA VAL A 9 -1.71 2.87 -23.25
C VAL A 9 -1.33 1.41 -23.55
N PRO A 10 -0.94 1.09 -24.81
CA PRO A 10 -0.44 -0.23 -25.18
C PRO A 10 0.77 -0.67 -24.33
N ALA A 11 0.90 -1.97 -24.08
CA ALA A 11 1.98 -2.48 -23.24
C ALA A 11 3.38 -2.42 -23.88
N GLY A 12 3.45 -2.41 -25.23
CA GLY A 12 4.71 -2.36 -25.97
C GLY A 12 5.22 -0.93 -26.16
N ALA A 13 6.52 -0.68 -25.93
CA ALA A 13 7.11 0.66 -25.98
C ALA A 13 6.86 1.39 -27.31
N VAL A 14 7.04 0.72 -28.46
CA VAL A 14 6.81 1.32 -29.79
C VAL A 14 5.33 1.65 -30.00
N ALA A 15 4.43 0.74 -29.62
CA ALA A 15 2.99 0.96 -29.74
C ALA A 15 2.51 2.10 -28.82
N ALA A 16 3.06 2.18 -27.60
CA ALA A 16 2.82 3.29 -26.68
C ALA A 16 3.33 4.62 -27.25
N ALA A 17 4.54 4.65 -27.83
CA ALA A 17 5.08 5.86 -28.46
C ALA A 17 4.21 6.35 -29.61
N ARG A 18 3.75 5.45 -30.50
CA ARG A 18 2.81 5.81 -31.58
C ARG A 18 1.48 6.33 -31.03
N ALA A 19 0.93 5.65 -30.03
CA ALA A 19 -0.30 6.09 -29.37
C ALA A 19 -0.20 7.48 -28.72
N VAL A 20 1.01 7.90 -28.31
CA VAL A 20 1.26 9.26 -27.81
C VAL A 20 1.39 10.27 -28.96
N LEU A 21 2.05 9.91 -30.06
CA LEU A 21 2.19 10.81 -31.23
C LEU A 21 0.83 11.17 -31.85
N ASP A 22 -0.07 10.19 -31.93
CA ASP A 22 -1.43 10.36 -32.47
C ASP A 22 -2.48 10.65 -31.38
N GLY A 23 -2.01 10.81 -30.13
CA GLY A 23 -2.86 11.00 -28.96
C GLY A 23 -3.33 12.44 -28.78
N ALA A 24 -4.26 12.63 -27.85
CA ALA A 24 -4.74 13.94 -27.44
C ALA A 24 -4.39 14.22 -25.97
N PRO A 25 -4.08 15.48 -25.62
CA PRO A 25 -3.86 15.86 -24.22
C PRO A 25 -5.16 15.70 -23.43
N ARG A 26 -5.08 14.98 -22.32
CA ARG A 26 -6.19 14.78 -21.39
C ARG A 26 -5.78 15.26 -20.00
N ARG A 27 -6.58 16.18 -19.44
CA ARG A 27 -6.46 16.54 -18.03
C ARG A 27 -6.98 15.40 -17.17
N LEU A 28 -6.22 15.07 -16.13
CA LEU A 28 -6.50 13.98 -15.22
C LEU A 28 -6.48 14.49 -13.79
N ASP A 29 -7.24 13.82 -12.94
CA ASP A 29 -7.23 14.06 -11.49
C ASP A 29 -6.05 13.30 -10.86
N LEU A 30 -5.63 13.73 -9.68
CA LEU A 30 -4.65 13.05 -8.84
C LEU A 30 -5.03 13.18 -7.38
N LEU A 31 -4.44 12.35 -6.53
CA LEU A 31 -4.54 12.50 -5.08
C LEU A 31 -3.24 13.13 -4.56
N VAL A 32 -3.37 14.00 -3.55
CA VAL A 32 -2.25 14.55 -2.79
C VAL A 32 -2.46 14.22 -1.33
N ASP A 33 -1.44 13.66 -0.69
CA ASP A 33 -1.51 13.38 0.74
C ASP A 33 -1.23 14.63 1.60
N ASP A 34 -1.44 14.53 2.91
CA ASP A 34 -1.18 15.59 3.88
C ASP A 34 0.31 15.99 4.02
N ARG A 35 1.24 15.26 3.41
CA ARG A 35 2.67 15.64 3.28
C ARG A 35 2.97 16.35 1.97
N GLY A 36 2.02 16.39 1.04
CA GLY A 36 2.20 16.93 -0.30
C GLY A 36 2.63 15.88 -1.33
N GLU A 37 2.70 14.60 -0.96
CA GLU A 37 3.08 13.52 -1.87
C GLU A 37 1.93 13.20 -2.83
N VAL A 38 2.26 12.93 -4.10
CA VAL A 38 1.29 12.71 -5.17
C VAL A 38 1.04 11.22 -5.40
N VAL A 39 -0.22 10.84 -5.62
CA VAL A 39 -0.63 9.50 -6.05
C VAL A 39 -1.44 9.59 -7.35
N LEU A 40 -1.00 8.84 -8.37
CA LEU A 40 -1.56 8.86 -9.72
C LEU A 40 -2.52 7.69 -9.99
N GLY A 41 -2.27 6.53 -9.39
CA GLY A 41 -3.01 5.30 -9.60
C GLY A 41 -3.90 4.95 -8.43
N ASP A 42 -3.31 4.47 -7.35
CA ASP A 42 -4.06 4.02 -6.17
C ASP A 42 -3.22 4.00 -4.90
N VAL A 43 -3.91 4.29 -3.80
CA VAL A 43 -3.50 3.96 -2.44
C VAL A 43 -4.15 2.63 -2.05
N ARG A 44 -3.37 1.72 -1.48
CA ARG A 44 -3.86 0.46 -0.91
C ARG A 44 -3.34 0.22 0.49
N ILE A 45 -4.28 0.00 1.41
CA ILE A 45 -4.01 -0.48 2.76
C ILE A 45 -4.53 -1.90 2.81
N ALA A 46 -3.63 -2.86 2.97
CA ALA A 46 -4.01 -4.25 3.22
C ALA A 46 -3.90 -4.51 4.72
N ALA A 47 -4.68 -5.47 5.23
CA ALA A 47 -4.38 -6.10 6.51
C ALA A 47 -3.03 -6.83 6.38
N LEU A 48 -1.93 -6.10 6.53
CA LEU A 48 -0.60 -6.68 6.62
C LEU A 48 -0.52 -7.35 7.99
N ALA A 49 -0.06 -8.61 7.98
CA ALA A 49 0.35 -9.31 9.19
C ALA A 49 1.22 -8.36 10.01
N GLY A 50 0.97 -8.28 11.33
CA GLY A 50 1.78 -7.49 12.25
C GLY A 50 3.25 -7.79 12.00
N GLY A 51 3.92 -6.89 11.29
CA GLY A 51 5.31 -7.01 10.92
C GLY A 51 6.13 -6.46 12.07
N GLU A 52 6.53 -7.35 12.96
CA GLU A 52 7.78 -7.18 13.68
C GLU A 52 8.89 -7.02 12.61
N ALA A 53 9.70 -5.97 12.75
CA ALA A 53 10.79 -5.66 11.84
C ALA A 53 11.73 -6.87 11.65
N PRO A 54 12.40 -7.01 10.49
CA PRO A 54 13.37 -8.08 10.32
C PRO A 54 14.60 -7.77 11.17
N VAL A 55 14.67 -8.29 12.39
CA VAL A 55 15.93 -8.42 13.13
C VAL A 55 16.69 -9.59 12.52
N ALA A 56 17.59 -9.25 11.59
CA ALA A 56 18.57 -10.18 11.05
C ALA A 56 19.50 -10.66 12.17
N GLY A 57 19.23 -11.85 12.71
CA GLY A 57 20.16 -12.57 13.60
C GLY A 57 21.27 -13.24 12.78
N PRO A 58 22.53 -13.24 13.23
CA PRO A 58 23.62 -13.83 12.47
C PRO A 58 23.66 -15.34 12.72
N ALA A 59 23.68 -16.12 11.64
CA ALA A 59 24.05 -17.52 11.66
C ALA A 59 25.54 -17.66 11.33
N ALA A 60 26.32 -18.22 12.25
CA ALA A 60 27.62 -18.85 11.98
C ALA A 60 27.79 -19.96 13.02
N GLY A 61 28.15 -21.21 12.72
CA GLY A 61 28.57 -21.87 11.49
C GLY A 61 29.43 -23.08 11.90
N SER A 62 29.55 -24.10 11.03
CA SER A 62 30.72 -25.00 10.90
C SER A 62 30.32 -26.26 10.10
N ALA A 63 31.10 -26.87 9.20
CA ALA A 63 32.19 -26.50 8.30
C ALA A 63 32.53 -27.79 7.54
N ALA A 64 32.62 -27.75 6.20
CA ALA A 64 33.46 -28.66 5.40
C ALA A 64 33.77 -27.99 4.06
N ALA A 65 35.03 -28.13 3.65
CA ALA A 65 35.81 -27.29 2.75
C ALA A 65 35.36 -27.20 1.27
N GLY A 66 35.68 -26.06 0.65
CA GLY A 66 35.69 -25.86 -0.81
C GLY A 66 35.62 -24.39 -1.21
N GLU A 67 36.76 -23.78 -1.52
CA GLU A 67 37.00 -22.38 -1.92
C GLU A 67 36.12 -21.91 -3.13
N ARG A 68 35.82 -20.63 -3.45
CA ARG A 68 36.54 -19.34 -3.34
C ARG A 68 35.61 -18.10 -3.47
N HIS A 69 36.12 -16.96 -3.00
CA HIS A 69 35.88 -15.54 -3.37
C HIS A 69 34.60 -14.78 -2.90
N GLY A 70 34.77 -13.83 -1.95
CA GLY A 70 34.06 -12.53 -1.99
C GLY A 70 33.61 -11.86 -0.66
N HIS A 71 34.48 -11.00 -0.08
CA HIS A 71 34.20 -9.70 0.59
C HIS A 71 33.38 -9.54 1.92
N ALA A 72 34.09 -9.62 3.07
CA ALA A 72 34.47 -8.50 3.98
C ALA A 72 33.50 -7.63 4.85
N TRP A 73 32.23 -7.95 5.17
CA TRP A 73 31.43 -7.08 6.12
C TRP A 73 30.77 -7.76 7.35
N LEU A 74 30.90 -9.06 7.56
CA LEU A 74 30.26 -9.75 8.70
C LEU A 74 31.18 -9.84 9.95
N ARG A 75 31.37 -8.75 10.73
CA ARG A 75 32.21 -8.86 11.95
C ARG A 75 31.81 -8.14 13.24
N THR A 76 30.53 -7.87 13.53
CA THR A 76 30.20 -7.38 14.89
C THR A 76 28.79 -7.74 15.37
N CYS A 77 28.53 -9.03 15.59
CA CYS A 77 27.41 -9.47 16.44
C CYS A 77 27.77 -10.81 17.12
N GLN A 78 28.48 -10.80 18.26
CA GLN A 78 28.43 -11.91 19.24
C GLN A 78 28.77 -11.42 20.65
N SER A 79 27.81 -11.58 21.57
CA SER A 79 27.96 -11.75 23.03
C SER A 79 26.58 -11.49 23.66
N LEU A 80 25.94 -12.30 24.49
CA LEU A 80 26.23 -13.59 25.13
C LEU A 80 24.86 -14.15 25.55
N VAL A 81 24.66 -15.46 25.39
CA VAL A 81 23.49 -16.22 25.89
C VAL A 81 23.64 -16.47 27.39
N ARG A 82 22.57 -16.30 28.19
CA ARG A 82 22.09 -17.25 29.21
C ARG A 82 20.72 -16.80 29.76
N THR A 83 19.74 -17.59 30.18
CA THR A 83 19.34 -19.00 30.08
C THR A 83 17.99 -19.10 30.85
N LEU A 84 17.01 -19.84 30.30
CA LEU A 84 15.79 -20.43 30.90
C LEU A 84 14.54 -19.58 31.22
N GLY A 85 13.42 -20.02 30.64
CA GLY A 85 12.06 -19.64 31.02
C GLY A 85 11.02 -20.05 29.97
N ALA A 86 10.82 -21.35 29.78
CA ALA A 86 9.84 -21.90 28.83
C ALA A 86 8.40 -21.41 29.09
N ARG A 87 7.72 -20.96 28.04
CA ARG A 87 6.28 -21.16 27.83
C ARG A 87 6.03 -21.37 26.34
N PRO A 88 5.43 -22.49 25.89
CA PRO A 88 5.08 -22.68 24.50
C PRO A 88 3.79 -21.91 24.23
N GLY A 89 3.90 -20.65 23.82
CA GLY A 89 2.80 -19.88 23.24
C GLY A 89 2.70 -20.19 21.76
N GLY A 90 2.17 -21.36 21.42
CA GLY A 90 1.87 -21.74 20.04
C GLY A 90 0.87 -20.76 19.43
N GLY A 91 1.21 -20.24 18.26
CA GLY A 91 0.31 -19.43 17.47
C GLY A 91 1.06 -18.75 16.34
N ARG A 92 1.19 -19.43 15.19
CA ARG A 92 1.34 -18.73 13.90
C ARG A 92 0.28 -17.63 13.89
N GLY A 93 0.68 -16.37 13.99
CA GLY A 93 -0.24 -15.24 13.99
C GLY A 93 -1.02 -15.26 12.69
N ALA A 94 -2.27 -15.75 12.76
CA ALA A 94 -3.20 -15.61 11.65
C ALA A 94 -3.29 -14.12 11.34
N ALA A 95 -3.14 -13.77 10.06
CA ALA A 95 -3.28 -12.40 9.61
C ALA A 95 -4.63 -11.85 10.10
N GLY A 96 -4.57 -11.03 11.15
CA GLY A 96 -5.74 -10.42 11.74
C GLY A 96 -6.19 -9.24 10.87
N PRO A 97 -7.48 -9.01 10.72
CA PRO A 97 -7.96 -7.87 9.96
C PRO A 97 -7.58 -6.55 10.65
N ALA A 98 -7.35 -5.51 9.86
CA ALA A 98 -6.90 -4.21 10.36
C ALA A 98 -8.07 -3.45 11.00
N ARG A 99 -7.83 -2.81 12.15
CA ARG A 99 -8.81 -1.89 12.76
C ARG A 99 -8.52 -0.48 12.32
N LEU A 100 -9.28 0.00 11.33
CA LEU A 100 -9.11 1.31 10.71
C LEU A 100 -10.42 2.08 10.75
N ARG A 101 -10.33 3.37 11.09
CA ARG A 101 -11.38 4.34 10.86
C ARG A 101 -11.14 4.99 9.50
N VAL A 102 -12.14 4.93 8.63
CA VAL A 102 -12.12 5.53 7.29
C VAL A 102 -13.19 6.60 7.22
N GLU A 103 -12.76 7.84 6.94
CA GLU A 103 -13.63 8.98 6.76
C GLU A 103 -13.53 9.51 5.32
N ALA A 104 -14.68 9.88 4.76
CA ALA A 104 -14.81 10.45 3.43
C ALA A 104 -15.58 11.77 3.54
N ASP A 105 -14.92 12.89 3.23
CA ASP A 105 -15.43 14.26 3.45
C ASP A 105 -15.96 14.49 4.88
N GLY A 106 -15.28 13.90 5.87
CA GLY A 106 -15.66 13.95 7.29
C GLY A 106 -16.75 12.96 7.72
N VAL A 107 -17.36 12.23 6.79
CA VAL A 107 -18.35 11.18 7.09
C VAL A 107 -17.64 9.85 7.31
N THR A 108 -17.90 9.20 8.44
CA THR A 108 -17.31 7.88 8.76
C THR A 108 -17.95 6.78 7.91
N LEU A 109 -17.14 6.07 7.12
CA LEU A 109 -17.57 4.90 6.34
C LEU A 109 -17.47 3.60 7.16
N VAL A 110 -16.40 3.47 7.94
CA VAL A 110 -16.11 2.37 8.87
C VAL A 110 -15.32 2.94 10.04
N ASP A 111 -15.57 2.47 11.26
CA ASP A 111 -14.84 2.88 12.48
C ASP A 111 -14.01 1.70 13.06
N LEU A 112 -13.18 1.97 14.07
CA LEU A 112 -12.18 1.05 14.64
C LEU A 112 -12.78 -0.23 15.26
N ASP A 113 -14.08 -0.21 15.58
CA ASP A 113 -14.83 -1.36 16.09
C ASP A 113 -15.00 -2.45 15.02
N GLN A 114 -15.02 -2.05 13.74
CA GLN A 114 -15.24 -2.90 12.59
C GLN A 114 -13.92 -3.22 11.87
N PRO A 115 -13.43 -4.47 11.93
CA PRO A 115 -12.22 -4.87 11.23
C PRO A 115 -12.38 -4.80 9.70
N VAL A 116 -11.32 -4.41 8.98
CA VAL A 116 -11.27 -4.36 7.51
C VAL A 116 -10.17 -5.25 6.97
N GLU A 117 -10.45 -5.90 5.84
CA GLU A 117 -9.46 -6.66 5.06
C GLU A 117 -8.60 -5.76 4.19
N GLY A 118 -9.18 -4.64 3.74
CA GLY A 118 -8.43 -3.63 3.02
C GLY A 118 -9.21 -2.38 2.67
N VAL A 119 -8.46 -1.34 2.34
CA VAL A 119 -8.94 -0.04 1.87
C VAL A 119 -8.22 0.29 0.59
N SER A 120 -8.95 0.77 -0.42
CA SER A 120 -8.36 1.37 -1.61
C SER A 120 -8.95 2.74 -1.88
N VAL A 121 -8.06 3.68 -2.24
CA VAL A 121 -8.41 5.05 -2.61
C VAL A 121 -7.72 5.34 -3.93
N ALA A 122 -8.48 5.75 -4.95
CA ALA A 122 -7.93 6.05 -6.28
C ALA A 122 -8.47 7.38 -6.81
N PRO A 123 -7.71 8.13 -7.63
CA PRO A 123 -8.23 9.30 -8.31
C PRO A 123 -9.47 8.94 -9.13
N GLY A 124 -10.53 9.71 -8.96
CA GLY A 124 -11.76 9.60 -9.73
C GLY A 124 -11.80 10.62 -10.86
N SER A 125 -12.92 11.33 -10.93
CA SER A 125 -13.19 12.36 -11.94
C SER A 125 -13.92 13.51 -11.26
N GLY A 126 -13.64 14.75 -11.67
CA GLY A 126 -14.29 15.94 -11.11
C GLY A 126 -13.77 16.32 -9.72
N GLY A 127 -12.54 15.94 -9.38
CA GLY A 127 -11.93 16.24 -8.08
C GLY A 127 -12.48 15.37 -6.95
N LEU A 128 -12.93 14.16 -7.27
CA LEU A 128 -13.39 13.17 -6.29
C LEU A 128 -12.50 11.94 -6.35
N ALA A 129 -12.07 11.46 -5.19
CA ALA A 129 -11.49 10.14 -5.00
C ALA A 129 -12.59 9.07 -5.07
N ARG A 130 -12.26 7.88 -5.58
CA ARG A 130 -13.07 6.67 -5.38
C ARG A 130 -12.51 5.91 -4.19
N VAL A 131 -13.36 5.58 -3.23
CA VAL A 131 -13.01 4.82 -2.04
C VAL A 131 -13.73 3.47 -2.09
N GLU A 132 -13.01 2.39 -1.83
CA GLU A 132 -13.57 1.07 -1.60
C GLU A 132 -12.96 0.50 -0.32
N VAL A 133 -13.82 0.21 0.66
CA VAL A 133 -13.47 -0.44 1.92
C VAL A 133 -14.04 -1.85 1.89
N ARG A 134 -13.21 -2.83 2.23
CA ARG A 134 -13.63 -4.24 2.37
C ARG A 134 -13.67 -4.60 3.84
N PRO A 135 -14.86 -4.64 4.46
CA PRO A 135 -15.02 -5.14 5.82
C PRO A 135 -14.52 -6.59 5.90
N SER A 136 -13.91 -6.95 7.03
CA SER A 136 -13.56 -8.35 7.29
C SER A 136 -14.81 -9.09 7.73
N SER A 137 -15.09 -10.25 7.13
CA SER A 137 -16.13 -11.15 7.62
C SER A 137 -15.55 -12.49 8.06
N VAL A 138 -16.08 -13.02 9.16
CA VAL A 138 -15.90 -14.42 9.54
C VAL A 138 -17.13 -15.17 9.03
N GLY A 139 -17.11 -15.58 7.76
CA GLY A 139 -18.20 -16.31 7.10
C GLY A 139 -19.23 -15.40 6.41
N ALA A 140 -19.53 -15.71 5.14
CA ALA A 140 -20.33 -14.96 4.16
C ALA A 140 -19.78 -13.55 3.83
N GLY A 141 -19.48 -13.32 2.54
CA GLY A 141 -18.79 -12.12 2.06
C GLY A 141 -19.66 -10.87 2.15
N ILE A 142 -19.30 -9.96 3.06
CA ILE A 142 -19.91 -8.63 3.14
C ILE A 142 -19.51 -7.84 1.89
N ALA A 143 -20.50 -7.21 1.23
CA ALA A 143 -20.23 -6.39 0.06
C ALA A 143 -19.32 -5.19 0.42
N PRO A 144 -18.35 -4.82 -0.44
CA PRO A 144 -17.50 -3.66 -0.19
C PRO A 144 -18.32 -2.37 -0.05
N VAL A 145 -17.95 -1.54 0.92
CA VAL A 145 -18.48 -0.17 1.06
C VAL A 145 -17.77 0.72 0.05
N ARG A 146 -18.53 1.42 -0.79
CA ARG A 146 -18.01 2.32 -1.84
C ARG A 146 -18.46 3.74 -1.59
N ALA A 147 -17.55 4.69 -1.77
CA ALA A 147 -17.85 6.11 -1.65
C ALA A 147 -17.07 6.95 -2.68
N ARG A 148 -17.50 8.20 -2.86
CA ARG A 148 -16.75 9.24 -3.58
C ARG A 148 -16.63 10.46 -2.69
N ALA A 149 -15.43 11.02 -2.59
CA ALA A 149 -15.16 12.14 -1.70
C ALA A 149 -13.99 13.01 -2.19
N ARG A 150 -13.95 14.27 -1.78
CA ARG A 150 -12.83 15.19 -2.07
C ARG A 150 -11.64 14.92 -1.16
N SER A 151 -11.88 14.54 0.09
CA SER A 151 -10.88 14.22 1.08
C SER A 151 -11.19 12.88 1.74
N VAL A 152 -10.17 12.04 1.91
CA VAL A 152 -10.29 10.73 2.53
C VAL A 152 -9.25 10.62 3.62
N THR A 153 -9.69 10.37 4.86
CA THR A 153 -8.79 10.19 6.01
C THR A 153 -8.88 8.76 6.49
N VAL A 154 -7.73 8.11 6.66
CA VAL A 154 -7.63 6.80 7.29
C VAL A 154 -6.82 6.93 8.56
N ALA A 155 -7.35 6.42 9.67
CA ALA A 155 -6.71 6.41 10.98
C ALA A 155 -6.77 5.02 11.63
N GLY A 156 -5.77 4.69 12.45
CA GLY A 156 -5.68 3.42 13.16
C GLY A 156 -4.49 3.37 14.12
N PRO A 157 -4.26 2.24 14.81
CA PRO A 157 -3.17 2.07 15.77
C PRO A 157 -1.79 2.36 15.18
N ASP A 158 -1.44 1.68 14.08
CA ASP A 158 -0.35 1.93 13.16
C ASP A 158 -0.63 1.09 11.90
N PHE A 159 -0.44 1.64 10.70
CA PHE A 159 -0.65 0.91 9.45
C PHE A 159 0.35 1.30 8.36
N HIS A 160 0.63 0.36 7.47
CA HIS A 160 1.36 0.60 6.24
C HIS A 160 0.39 0.72 5.07
N TYR A 161 0.83 1.44 4.04
CA TYR A 161 0.05 1.63 2.83
C TYR A 161 0.97 1.58 1.62
N HIS A 162 0.41 1.23 0.47
CA HIS A 162 1.11 1.34 -0.81
C HIS A 162 0.56 2.55 -1.55
N CYS A 163 1.43 3.39 -2.09
CA CYS A 163 1.10 4.44 -3.06
C CYS A 163 1.71 4.07 -4.40
N ASP A 164 0.88 3.81 -5.41
CA ASP A 164 1.34 3.43 -6.76
C ASP A 164 2.30 2.23 -6.79
N GLY A 165 2.22 1.39 -5.74
CA GLY A 165 3.07 0.21 -5.54
C GLY A 165 4.24 0.41 -4.58
N ALA A 166 4.59 1.65 -4.19
CA ALA A 166 5.63 1.92 -3.19
C ALA A 166 5.06 1.81 -1.77
N LEU A 167 5.68 1.00 -0.92
CA LEU A 167 5.30 0.83 0.48
C LEU A 167 5.72 2.05 1.32
N ALA A 168 4.81 2.54 2.16
CA ALA A 168 5.01 3.64 3.10
C ALA A 168 4.43 3.28 4.49
N GLY A 169 4.86 4.01 5.52
CA GLY A 169 4.48 3.79 6.92
C GLY A 169 5.56 3.09 7.76
N PRO A 170 5.26 2.77 9.03
CA PRO A 170 3.94 2.84 9.65
C PRO A 170 3.50 4.28 9.94
N VAL A 171 2.19 4.54 9.84
CA VAL A 171 1.56 5.79 10.25
C VAL A 171 0.27 5.52 11.02
N ARG A 172 -0.16 6.49 11.83
CA ARG A 172 -1.43 6.41 12.58
C ARG A 172 -2.59 7.06 11.88
N ARG A 173 -2.29 8.02 11.01
CA ARG A 173 -3.25 8.82 10.27
C ARG A 173 -2.63 9.24 8.95
N ARG A 174 -3.41 9.16 7.89
CA ARG A 174 -3.09 9.80 6.62
C ARG A 174 -4.35 10.30 5.95
N THR A 175 -4.25 11.49 5.36
CA THR A 175 -5.34 12.09 4.58
C THR A 175 -4.90 12.26 3.13
N TRP A 176 -5.76 11.90 2.19
CA TRP A 176 -5.58 12.12 0.76
C TRP A 176 -6.68 13.02 0.22
N THR A 177 -6.30 14.05 -0.55
CA THR A 177 -7.20 15.01 -1.15
C THR A 177 -7.14 14.90 -2.67
N ALA A 178 -8.30 14.80 -3.31
CA ALA A 178 -8.42 14.79 -4.76
C ALA A 178 -8.23 16.20 -5.34
N ARG A 179 -7.35 16.30 -6.34
CA ARG A 179 -7.06 17.53 -7.07
C ARG A 179 -7.60 17.41 -8.50
N PRO A 180 -8.65 18.18 -8.86
CA PRO A 180 -9.27 18.07 -10.17
C PRO A 180 -8.31 18.56 -11.26
N GLY A 181 -8.20 17.79 -12.34
CA GLY A 181 -7.49 18.16 -13.56
C GLY A 181 -6.11 18.75 -13.28
N ALA A 182 -5.36 18.21 -12.32
CA ALA A 182 -4.12 18.81 -11.83
C ALA A 182 -2.89 18.46 -12.68
N TRP A 183 -3.03 17.53 -13.61
CA TRP A 183 -1.98 17.17 -14.56
C TRP A 183 -2.56 16.84 -15.94
N SER A 184 -1.69 16.80 -16.95
CA SER A 184 -2.07 16.46 -18.33
C SER A 184 -1.17 15.35 -18.85
N LEU A 185 -1.77 14.37 -19.51
CA LEU A 185 -1.05 13.35 -20.29
C LEU A 185 -1.61 13.30 -21.71
N THR A 186 -0.74 13.18 -22.70
CA THR A 186 -1.15 12.82 -24.06
C THR A 186 -1.42 11.32 -24.08
N LEU A 187 -2.66 10.95 -24.32
CA LEU A 187 -3.14 9.57 -24.30
C LEU A 187 -3.77 9.21 -25.65
N PRO A 188 -3.80 7.92 -26.02
CA PRO A 188 -4.53 7.49 -27.21
C PRO A 188 -5.97 8.01 -27.18
N CYS A 189 -6.42 8.48 -28.34
CA CYS A 189 -7.82 8.85 -28.54
C CYS A 189 -8.73 7.63 -28.30
N PRO A 190 -9.93 7.82 -27.72
CA PRO A 190 -10.88 6.73 -27.46
C PRO A 190 -11.31 5.99 -28.73
#